data_AF-A0A8H6IU91-F1
#
_entry.id   AF-A0A8H6IU91-F1
#
_cell.length_a   1.000
_cell.length_b   1.000
_cell.length_c   1.000
_cell.angle_alpha   90.00
_cell.angle_beta   90.00
_cell.angle_gamma   90.00
#
_symmetry.space_group_name_H-M   'P 1'
#
loop_
_entity.id
_entity.type
_entity.pdbx_description
1 polymer ?
#
loop_
_entity_poly.entity_id
_entity_poly.type
_entity_poly.pdbx_seq_one_letter_code
_entity_poly.pdbx_strand_id
1 'polypeptide(L)'
;MGLFSSFQSEESRRAEEVRTGARAPDRSERRKCWDARDAYFGCLDRNNITDALKDDAKARKACPQENVVFERDCAAAWVKYFKQWRVADIQKKERIAQLQAENAVKMDLSSTTFAEQAKGTSKADLQDLLESRRK
;
A
#
# COMPACT_ATOMS: atom_id res chain seq x y z
N MET A 1 14.10 -2.23 36.52
CA MET A 1 13.52 -1.04 35.87
C MET A 1 12.48 -1.51 34.87
N GLY A 2 11.20 -1.64 35.25
CA GLY A 2 10.17 -2.23 34.37
C GLY A 2 8.73 -2.06 34.86
N LEU A 3 8.42 -0.94 35.50
CA LEU A 3 7.13 -0.68 36.17
C LEU A 3 6.33 0.44 35.49
N PHE A 4 6.24 0.45 34.15
CA PHE A 4 5.44 1.46 33.43
C PHE A 4 4.47 0.88 32.37
N SER A 5 4.38 -0.44 32.19
CA SER A 5 3.49 -1.04 31.18
C SER A 5 2.02 -1.10 31.58
N SER A 6 1.65 -0.80 32.83
CA SER A 6 0.27 -0.95 33.33
C SER A 6 -0.65 0.25 33.07
N PHE A 7 -0.19 1.28 32.35
CA PHE A 7 -0.98 2.50 32.10
C PHE A 7 -1.33 2.74 30.62
N GLN A 8 -0.97 1.83 29.71
CA GLN A 8 -1.35 1.98 28.30
C GLN A 8 -2.77 1.45 28.10
N SER A 9 -3.60 2.26 27.43
CA SER A 9 -4.92 1.82 26.98
C SER A 9 -4.80 0.65 25.99
N GLU A 10 -5.79 -0.24 25.98
CA GLU A 10 -5.87 -1.33 25.00
C GLU A 10 -5.81 -0.81 23.55
N GLU A 11 -6.36 0.38 23.30
CA GLU A 11 -6.31 1.04 22.00
C GLU A 11 -4.88 1.42 21.60
N SER A 12 -4.10 2.00 22.51
CA SER A 12 -2.70 2.35 22.23
C SER A 12 -1.82 1.12 21.98
N ARG A 13 -2.07 0.02 22.72
CA ARG A 13 -1.35 -1.25 22.49
C ARG A 13 -1.68 -1.81 21.12
N ARG A 14 -2.96 -1.82 20.76
CA ARG A 14 -3.41 -2.29 19.45
C ARG A 14 -2.81 -1.44 18.32
N ALA A 15 -2.79 -0.12 18.45
CA ALA A 15 -2.18 0.77 17.47
C ALA A 15 -0.70 0.46 17.28
N GLU A 16 0.03 0.15 18.36
CA GLU A 16 1.43 -0.25 18.29
C GLU A 16 1.64 -1.60 17.57
N GLU A 17 0.80 -2.59 17.88
CA GLU A 17 0.85 -3.91 17.22
C GLU A 17 0.59 -3.79 15.71
N VAL A 18 -0.34 -2.92 15.30
CA VAL A 18 -0.59 -2.62 13.88
C VAL A 18 0.61 -1.88 13.26
N ARG A 19 1.17 -0.90 13.97
CA ARG A 19 2.29 -0.10 13.50
C ARG A 19 3.54 -0.94 13.24
N THR A 20 3.84 -1.85 14.16
CA THR A 20 4.97 -2.79 14.10
C THR A 20 4.72 -3.98 13.18
N GLY A 21 3.48 -4.20 12.74
CA GLY A 21 3.10 -5.33 11.90
C GLY A 21 2.87 -6.64 12.66
N ALA A 22 2.86 -6.62 14.00
CA ALA A 22 2.50 -7.76 14.84
C ALA A 22 1.02 -8.17 14.67
N ARG A 23 0.16 -7.21 14.29
CA ARG A 23 -1.26 -7.44 14.04
C ARG A 23 -1.72 -6.80 12.74
N ALA A 24 -2.59 -7.49 12.00
CA ALA A 24 -3.20 -6.93 10.80
C ALA A 24 -4.23 -5.83 11.14
N PRO A 25 -4.24 -4.69 10.42
CA PRO A 25 -5.21 -3.63 10.63
C PRO A 25 -6.62 -4.06 10.19
N ASP A 26 -7.63 -3.62 10.93
CA ASP A 26 -9.04 -3.78 10.56
C ASP A 26 -9.51 -2.75 9.52
N ARG A 27 -10.78 -2.80 9.13
CA ARG A 27 -11.34 -1.90 8.12
C ARG A 27 -11.31 -0.42 8.55
N SER A 28 -11.53 -0.14 9.83
CA SER A 28 -11.54 1.22 10.35
C SER A 28 -10.14 1.81 10.44
N GLU A 29 -9.16 1.00 10.85
CA GLU A 29 -7.74 1.37 10.90
C GLU A 29 -7.19 1.60 9.49
N ARG A 30 -7.56 0.76 8.52
CA ARG A 30 -7.19 0.98 7.11
C ARG A 30 -7.76 2.28 6.56
N ARG A 31 -9.00 2.62 6.92
CA ARG A 31 -9.61 3.89 6.50
C ARG A 31 -8.81 5.08 7.04
N LYS A 32 -8.52 5.09 8.35
CA LYS A 32 -7.69 6.13 8.99
C LYS A 32 -6.33 6.25 8.31
N CYS A 33 -5.67 5.13 8.04
CA CYS A 33 -4.39 5.12 7.33
C CYS A 33 -4.47 5.70 5.91
N TRP A 34 -5.51 5.37 5.14
CA TRP A 34 -5.67 5.91 3.78
C TRP A 34 -5.99 7.40 3.79
N ASP A 35 -6.82 7.86 4.73
CA ASP A 35 -7.11 9.29 4.90
C ASP A 35 -5.82 10.06 5.24
N ALA A 36 -4.99 9.53 6.15
CA ALA A 36 -3.69 10.10 6.51
C ALA A 36 -2.70 10.10 5.32
N ARG A 37 -2.66 9.01 4.54
CA ARG A 37 -1.85 8.89 3.33
C ARG A 37 -2.22 9.97 2.32
N ASP A 38 -3.51 10.13 2.04
CA ASP A 38 -4.00 11.04 1.02
C ASP A 38 -3.77 12.51 1.44
N ALA A 39 -3.91 12.81 2.73
CA ALA A 39 -3.54 14.12 3.28
C ALA A 39 -2.03 14.42 3.13
N TYR A 40 -1.17 13.46 3.46
CA TYR A 40 0.28 13.59 3.30
C TYR A 40 0.67 13.79 1.84
N PHE A 41 0.15 12.96 0.94
CA PHE A 41 0.41 13.06 -0.49
C PHE A 41 -0.11 14.36 -1.10
N GLY A 42 -1.30 14.82 -0.69
CA GLY A 42 -1.81 16.13 -1.09
C GLY A 42 -0.91 17.27 -0.61
N CYS A 43 -0.29 17.17 0.57
CA CYS A 43 0.70 18.15 1.00
C CYS A 43 1.98 18.12 0.16
N LEU A 44 2.49 16.93 -0.18
CA LEU A 44 3.66 16.78 -1.05
C LEU A 44 3.40 17.39 -2.43
N ASP A 45 2.21 17.17 -2.99
CA ASP A 45 1.81 17.71 -4.30
C ASP A 45 1.81 19.25 -4.29
N ARG A 46 1.26 19.89 -3.23
CA ARG A 46 1.29 21.35 -3.06
C ARG A 46 2.70 21.93 -2.98
N ASN A 47 3.66 21.14 -2.50
CA ASN A 47 5.06 21.54 -2.34
C ASN A 47 5.97 21.07 -3.48
N ASN A 48 5.41 20.49 -4.55
CA ASN A 48 6.14 19.91 -5.68
C ASN A 48 7.22 18.91 -5.23
N ILE A 49 6.84 17.99 -4.33
CA ILE A 49 7.71 16.90 -3.85
C ILE A 49 7.20 15.58 -4.41
N THR A 50 7.92 15.03 -5.38
CA THR A 50 7.57 13.76 -6.04
C THR A 50 8.08 12.56 -5.24
N ASP A 51 9.36 12.58 -4.84
CA ASP A 51 10.04 11.49 -4.18
C ASP A 51 10.37 11.83 -2.72
N ALA A 52 9.44 11.49 -1.82
CA ALA A 52 9.61 11.68 -0.38
C ALA A 52 10.62 10.71 0.26
N LEU A 53 11.15 9.72 -0.48
CA LEU A 53 12.22 8.83 0.02
C LEU A 53 13.60 9.44 -0.23
N LYS A 54 13.79 10.08 -1.38
CA LYS A 54 15.03 10.82 -1.67
C LYS A 54 15.10 12.14 -0.89
N ASP A 55 13.99 12.88 -0.88
CA ASP A 55 13.91 14.21 -0.27
C ASP A 55 13.21 14.20 1.10
N ASP A 56 13.46 13.18 1.94
CA ASP A 56 12.74 13.00 3.21
C ASP A 56 12.86 14.23 4.13
N ALA A 57 14.03 14.86 4.22
CA ALA A 57 14.22 16.08 5.00
C ALA A 57 13.35 17.25 4.50
N LYS A 58 13.23 17.41 3.17
CA LYS A 58 12.38 18.44 2.56
C LYS A 58 10.91 18.12 2.78
N ALA A 59 10.52 16.86 2.63
CA ALA A 59 9.17 16.37 2.88
C ALA A 59 8.72 16.59 4.33
N ARG A 60 9.59 16.26 5.31
CA ARG A 60 9.31 16.49 6.74
C ARG A 60 9.24 17.96 7.10
N LYS A 61 10.06 18.81 6.47
CA LYS A 61 10.03 20.26 6.69
C LYS A 61 8.77 20.91 6.09
N ALA A 62 8.36 20.47 4.91
CA ALA A 62 7.20 21.02 4.20
C ALA A 62 5.86 20.50 4.74
N CYS A 63 5.80 19.23 5.15
CA CYS A 63 4.59 18.54 5.58
C CYS A 63 4.77 17.84 6.94
N PRO A 64 5.16 18.55 8.01
CA PRO A 64 5.50 17.94 9.29
C PRO A 64 4.30 17.26 9.95
N GLN A 65 3.14 17.91 9.93
CA GLN A 65 1.93 17.42 10.60
C GLN A 65 1.41 16.17 9.91
N GLU A 66 1.24 16.24 8.58
CA GLU A 66 0.72 15.14 7.79
C GLU A 66 1.69 13.94 7.80
N ASN A 67 3.01 14.18 7.83
CA ASN A 67 3.98 13.09 7.96
C ASN A 67 3.87 12.37 9.31
N VAL A 68 3.70 13.11 10.40
CA VAL A 68 3.51 12.52 11.74
C VAL A 68 2.21 11.71 11.79
N VAL A 69 1.11 12.25 11.28
CA VAL A 69 -0.18 11.55 11.23
C VAL A 69 -0.09 10.29 10.36
N PHE A 70 0.59 10.37 9.21
CA PHE A 70 0.80 9.24 8.31
C PHE A 70 1.65 8.13 8.95
N GLU A 71 2.73 8.47 9.65
CA GLU A 71 3.58 7.51 10.37
C GLU A 71 2.91 6.93 11.64
N ARG A 72 1.95 7.66 12.22
CA ARG A 72 1.18 7.22 13.39
C ARG A 72 0.04 6.27 13.02
N ASP A 73 -0.76 6.62 12.01
CA ASP A 73 -2.03 5.94 11.71
C ASP A 73 -1.87 4.76 10.75
N CYS A 74 -0.71 4.64 10.08
CA CYS A 74 -0.40 3.53 9.19
C CYS A 74 0.63 2.57 9.78
N ALA A 75 0.56 1.30 9.35
CA ALA A 75 1.64 0.34 9.57
C ALA A 75 2.93 0.82 8.91
N ALA A 76 4.09 0.66 9.57
CA ALA A 76 5.37 1.15 9.06
C ALA A 76 5.72 0.53 7.68
N ALA A 77 5.39 -0.74 7.50
CA ALA A 77 5.54 -1.43 6.21
C ALA A 77 4.69 -0.79 5.10
N TRP A 78 3.48 -0.32 5.43
CA TRP A 78 2.59 0.34 4.48
C TRP A 78 3.08 1.73 4.12
N VAL A 79 3.55 2.51 5.11
CA VAL A 79 4.15 3.83 4.86
C VAL A 79 5.30 3.72 3.85
N LYS A 80 6.22 2.78 4.08
CA LYS A 80 7.33 2.52 3.16
C LYS A 80 6.83 2.13 1.77
N TYR A 81 5.90 1.16 1.69
CA TYR A 81 5.35 0.69 0.43
C TYR A 81 4.64 1.82 -0.35
N PHE A 82 3.80 2.62 0.30
CA PHE A 82 3.08 3.70 -0.36
C PHE A 82 4.01 4.79 -0.89
N LYS A 83 5.06 5.16 -0.13
CA LYS A 83 6.07 6.12 -0.61
C LYS A 83 6.78 5.59 -1.87
N GLN A 84 7.14 4.30 -1.89
CA GLN A 84 7.74 3.65 -3.07
C GLN A 84 6.76 3.58 -4.25
N TRP A 85 5.52 3.17 -3.98
CA TRP A 85 4.48 3.01 -4.99
C TRP A 85 4.13 4.34 -5.66
N ARG A 86 4.05 5.44 -4.90
CA ARG A 86 3.80 6.78 -5.45
C ARG A 86 4.83 7.16 -6.53
N VAL A 87 6.11 6.92 -6.29
CA VAL A 87 7.18 7.21 -7.26
C VAL A 87 7.05 6.31 -8.50
N ALA A 88 6.84 5.01 -8.29
CA ALA A 88 6.68 4.05 -9.39
C ALA A 88 5.43 4.34 -10.25
N ASP A 89 4.32 4.75 -9.63
CA ASP A 89 3.08 5.10 -10.32
C ASP A 89 3.24 6.35 -11.19
N ILE A 90 3.93 7.38 -10.68
CA ILE A 90 4.25 8.60 -11.44
C ILE A 90 5.13 8.26 -12.66
N GLN A 91 6.22 7.52 -12.45
CA GLN A 91 7.11 7.09 -13.54
C GLN A 91 6.38 6.22 -14.58
N LYS A 92 5.49 5.34 -14.13
CA LYS A 92 4.66 4.52 -15.01
C LYS A 92 3.74 5.40 -15.87
N LYS A 93 3.07 6.38 -15.26
CA LYS A 93 2.18 7.32 -15.97
C LYS A 93 2.93 8.16 -17.00
N GLU A 94 4.09 8.70 -16.63
CA GLU A 94 4.95 9.46 -17.53
C GLU A 94 5.41 8.62 -18.72
N ARG A 95 5.90 7.39 -18.47
CA ARG A 95 6.31 6.47 -19.53
C ARG A 95 5.16 6.13 -20.46
N ILE A 96 3.97 5.85 -19.93
CA ILE A 96 2.79 5.56 -20.76
C ILE A 96 2.43 6.78 -21.61
N ALA A 97 2.46 7.98 -21.04
CA ALA A 97 2.19 9.22 -21.77
C ALA A 97 3.20 9.46 -22.91
N GLN A 98 4.49 9.18 -22.68
CA GLN A 98 5.54 9.26 -23.71
C GLN A 98 5.27 8.27 -24.85
N LEU A 99 5.02 7.00 -24.54
CA LEU A 99 4.71 5.98 -25.55
C LEU A 99 3.46 6.35 -26.37
N GLN A 100 2.43 6.91 -25.73
CA GLN A 100 1.24 7.39 -26.43
C GLN A 100 1.54 8.56 -27.36
N ALA A 101 2.42 9.49 -26.97
CA ALA A 101 2.87 10.58 -27.83
C ALA A 101 3.70 10.08 -29.03
N GLU A 102 4.41 8.95 -28.87
CA GLU A 102 5.12 8.24 -29.93
C GLU A 102 4.18 7.37 -30.81
N ASN A 103 2.86 7.51 -30.67
CA ASN A 103 1.83 6.72 -31.39
C ASN A 103 1.88 5.22 -31.10
N ALA A 104 2.40 4.79 -29.94
CA ALA A 104 2.34 3.40 -29.54
C ALA A 104 0.89 2.95 -29.28
N VAL A 105 0.49 1.82 -29.87
CA VAL A 105 -0.83 1.23 -29.68
C VAL A 105 -0.84 0.39 -28.40
N LYS A 106 -1.76 0.69 -27.47
CA LYS A 106 -1.96 -0.13 -26.27
C LYS A 106 -2.55 -1.48 -26.68
N MET A 107 -1.78 -2.55 -26.54
CA MET A 107 -2.30 -3.91 -26.72
C MET A 107 -3.14 -4.30 -25.50
N ASP A 108 -4.37 -4.76 -25.74
CA ASP A 108 -5.21 -5.39 -24.72
C ASP A 108 -4.81 -6.87 -24.62
N LEU A 109 -4.32 -7.28 -23.45
CA LEU A 109 -3.90 -8.66 -23.21
C LEU A 109 -5.07 -9.62 -22.97
N SER A 110 -6.31 -9.11 -22.96
CA SER A 110 -7.54 -9.89 -22.80
C SER A 110 -7.77 -10.92 -23.91
N SER A 111 -7.05 -10.85 -25.04
CA SER A 111 -7.17 -11.76 -26.18
C SER A 111 -6.01 -12.74 -26.35
N THR A 112 -5.09 -12.85 -25.38
CA THR A 112 -4.05 -13.88 -25.48
C THR A 112 -4.63 -15.25 -25.16
N THR A 113 -4.50 -16.16 -26.12
CA THR A 113 -4.88 -17.57 -26.19
C THR A 113 -4.20 -18.46 -25.12
N PHE A 114 -4.02 -17.95 -23.90
CA PHE A 114 -3.59 -18.73 -22.74
C PHE A 114 -4.74 -19.46 -22.04
N ALA A 115 -6.00 -19.03 -22.26
CA ALA A 115 -7.17 -19.72 -21.72
C ALA A 115 -7.48 -21.04 -22.47
N GLU A 116 -7.04 -21.20 -23.72
CA GLU A 116 -7.36 -22.38 -24.53
C GLU A 116 -6.46 -23.60 -24.25
N GLN A 117 -5.30 -23.42 -23.60
CA GLN A 117 -4.42 -24.54 -23.24
C GLN A 117 -4.50 -24.97 -21.77
N ALA A 118 -5.33 -24.32 -20.95
CA ALA A 118 -5.61 -24.75 -19.59
C ALA A 118 -6.74 -25.80 -19.54
N LYS A 119 -6.57 -26.93 -20.25
CA LYS A 119 -7.34 -28.16 -19.94
C LYS A 119 -6.74 -28.75 -18.66
N GLY A 120 -7.19 -28.30 -17.49
CA GLY A 120 -6.69 -28.87 -16.24
C GLY A 120 -7.33 -28.29 -14.99
N THR A 121 -8.19 -29.10 -14.37
CA THR A 121 -8.92 -28.90 -13.11
C THR A 121 -10.04 -27.88 -13.18
N SER A 122 -11.27 -28.41 -13.32
CA SER A 122 -12.49 -27.65 -13.11
C SER A 122 -12.59 -27.22 -11.64
N LYS A 123 -13.41 -26.20 -11.36
CA LYS A 123 -13.68 -25.75 -9.99
C LYS A 123 -14.15 -26.88 -9.07
N ALA A 124 -14.86 -27.87 -9.62
CA ALA A 124 -15.29 -29.04 -8.87
C ALA A 124 -14.10 -29.90 -8.43
N ASP A 125 -13.12 -30.12 -9.31
CA ASP A 125 -11.92 -30.90 -9.00
C ASP A 125 -11.08 -30.23 -7.90
N LEU A 126 -11.02 -28.90 -7.89
CA LEU A 126 -10.36 -28.12 -6.83
C LEU A 126 -11.11 -28.22 -5.49
N GLN A 127 -12.44 -28.25 -5.52
CA GLN A 127 -13.26 -28.37 -4.32
C GLN A 127 -13.06 -29.76 -3.67
N ASP A 128 -13.08 -30.82 -4.47
CA ASP A 128 -12.87 -32.21 -4.01
C ASP A 128 -11.46 -32.44 -3.46
N LEU A 129 -10.43 -31.84 -4.09
CA LEU A 129 -9.05 -31.91 -3.58
C LEU A 129 -8.87 -31.19 -2.24
N LEU A 130 -9.60 -30.10 -2.00
CA LEU A 130 -9.57 -29.39 -0.72
C LEU A 130 -10.31 -30.17 0.37
N GLU A 131 -11.39 -30.86 0.02
CA GLU A 131 -12.18 -31.67 0.96
C GLU A 131 -11.47 -32.98 1.34
N SER A 132 -10.81 -33.64 0.39
CA SER A 132 -10.02 -34.86 0.65
C SER A 132 -8.81 -34.62 1.57
N ARG A 133 -8.15 -33.45 1.47
CA ARG A 133 -7.02 -33.08 2.34
C ARG A 133 -7.46 -32.63 3.75
N ARG A 134 -8.76 -32.51 3.99
CA ARG A 134 -9.33 -32.11 5.28
C ARG A 134 -9.67 -33.31 6.19
N LYS A 135 -9.46 -34.55 5.73
CA LYS A 135 -9.46 -35.76 6.57
C LYS A 135 -8.06 -36.07 7.06
#